data_AF-A0A4S5AX04-F1
#
_entry.id   AF-A0A4S5AX04-F1
#
_cell.length_a   1.000
_cell.length_b   1.000
_cell.length_c   1.000
_cell.angle_alpha   90.00
_cell.angle_beta   90.00
_cell.angle_gamma   90.00
#
_symmetry.space_group_name_H-M   'P 1'
#
loop_
_entity.id
_entity.type
_entity.pdbx_description
1 polymer ?
#
loop_
_entity_poly.entity_id
_entity_poly.type
_entity_poly.pdbx_seq_one_letter_code
_entity_poly.pdbx_strand_id
1 'polypeptide(L)'
;MSSSTSNLAATESGFSGRLGVLSSPPEPLFTYGTLMFPEVLQALLGRVPVSVEASVEGWRAVAIPDVSYPALVPGPGVARGRVLLDLRREDWPILDAYENTIYDLRPLDVTPTEHRAVAYVCPTSDGLTDVDWDRERFAAEELADFAPRCARWRELAFP
;
A
#
# COMPACT_ATOMS: atom_id res chain seq x y z
N MET A 1 36.99 23.04 32.91
CA MET A 1 35.53 23.14 33.08
C MET A 1 35.04 24.33 32.26
N SER A 2 33.90 24.17 31.59
CA SER A 2 33.24 25.10 30.66
C SER A 2 33.74 25.09 29.20
N SER A 3 33.01 24.35 28.36
CA SER A 3 32.43 24.88 27.12
C SER A 3 31.27 23.99 26.73
N SER A 4 30.07 24.55 26.89
CA SER A 4 28.80 24.02 26.43
C SER A 4 28.78 24.00 24.90
N THR A 5 28.44 22.87 24.32
CA THR A 5 27.64 22.85 23.09
C THR A 5 26.53 21.84 23.31
N SER A 6 25.40 22.38 23.78
CA SER A 6 24.11 21.72 23.71
C SER A 6 23.79 21.47 22.24
N ASN A 7 23.83 20.23 21.78
CA ASN A 7 23.18 19.86 20.52
C ASN A 7 21.70 19.59 20.83
N LEU A 8 20.90 20.64 20.65
CA LEU A 8 19.45 20.58 20.55
C LEU A 8 19.09 20.71 19.06
N ALA A 9 18.90 19.57 18.38
CA ALA A 9 18.18 19.35 17.11
C ALA A 9 18.45 17.88 16.71
N ALA A 10 17.51 16.99 16.40
CA ALA A 10 16.12 17.14 16.01
C ALA A 10 15.28 16.04 16.69
N THR A 11 14.03 16.36 17.02
CA THR A 11 13.01 15.36 17.29
C THR A 11 12.76 14.62 15.97
N GLU A 12 13.38 13.47 15.77
CA GLU A 12 13.00 12.56 14.69
C GLU A 12 11.61 12.01 15.02
N SER A 13 10.58 12.73 14.61
CA SER A 13 9.20 12.22 14.52
C SER A 13 9.13 11.20 13.37
N GLY A 14 9.92 10.13 13.46
CA GLY A 14 9.99 9.06 12.46
C GLY A 14 8.68 8.29 12.35
N PHE A 15 8.48 7.62 11.23
CA PHE A 15 7.40 6.65 11.10
C PHE A 15 7.61 5.50 12.09
N SER A 16 6.52 4.99 12.67
CA SER A 16 6.53 3.91 13.67
C SER A 16 5.76 2.69 13.14
N GLY A 17 5.96 1.52 13.75
CA GLY A 17 5.30 0.29 13.32
C GLY A 17 5.78 -0.16 11.92
N ARG A 18 4.85 -0.59 11.06
CA ARG A 18 5.16 -1.04 9.68
C ARG A 18 5.81 0.05 8.83
N LEU A 19 5.39 1.29 9.05
CA LEU A 19 5.92 2.44 8.35
C LEU A 19 7.38 2.76 8.72
N GLY A 20 7.95 2.14 9.75
CA GLY A 20 9.36 2.28 10.09
C GLY A 20 10.33 1.77 9.01
N VAL A 21 9.83 1.01 8.02
CA VAL A 21 10.61 0.61 6.84
C VAL A 21 10.86 1.77 5.88
N LEU A 22 10.09 2.86 6.00
CA LEU A 22 10.18 4.03 5.15
C LEU A 22 11.42 4.85 5.50
N SER A 23 12.26 5.12 4.51
CA SER A 23 13.51 5.88 4.71
C SER A 23 13.26 7.40 4.73
N SER A 24 12.51 7.92 3.75
CA SER A 24 12.02 9.31 3.70
C SER A 24 11.06 9.45 2.51
N PRO A 25 9.92 10.13 2.66
CA PRO A 25 9.04 10.40 1.53
C PRO A 25 9.67 11.39 0.53
N PRO A 26 9.25 11.35 -0.76
CA PRO A 26 8.30 10.40 -1.31
C PRO A 26 8.92 9.02 -1.49
N GLU A 27 8.20 7.98 -1.07
CA GLU A 27 8.63 6.59 -1.21
C GLU A 27 7.60 5.89 -2.11
N PRO A 28 8.03 5.20 -3.20
CA PRO A 28 7.08 4.59 -4.11
C PRO A 28 6.32 3.42 -3.45
N LEU A 29 4.99 3.38 -3.59
CA LEU A 29 4.16 2.27 -3.10
C LEU A 29 3.64 1.45 -4.29
N PHE A 30 4.02 0.18 -4.36
CA PHE A 30 3.42 -0.78 -5.29
C PHE A 30 2.09 -1.29 -4.72
N THR A 31 1.04 -1.14 -5.53
CA THR A 31 -0.33 -1.54 -5.25
C THR A 31 -0.77 -2.61 -6.24
N TYR A 32 -1.42 -3.65 -5.76
CA TYR A 32 -1.79 -4.84 -6.55
C TYR A 32 -3.25 -5.26 -6.30
N GLY A 33 -4.01 -4.45 -5.56
CA GLY A 33 -5.39 -4.71 -5.16
C GLY A 33 -6.26 -3.44 -5.23
N THR A 34 -7.10 -3.20 -4.23
CA THR A 34 -8.09 -2.11 -4.26
C THR A 34 -7.45 -0.72 -4.34
N LEU A 35 -6.21 -0.55 -3.85
CA LEU A 35 -5.47 0.72 -3.96
C LEU A 35 -4.99 1.04 -5.39
N MET A 36 -5.20 0.16 -6.37
CA MET A 36 -4.94 0.47 -7.79
C MET A 36 -5.99 1.41 -8.39
N PHE A 37 -7.17 1.53 -7.76
CA PHE A 37 -8.32 2.22 -8.34
C PHE A 37 -8.36 3.69 -7.92
N PRO A 38 -8.44 4.64 -8.88
CA PRO A 38 -8.54 6.06 -8.60
C PRO A 38 -9.68 6.43 -7.64
N GLU A 39 -10.82 5.75 -7.73
CA GLU A 39 -12.01 5.99 -6.89
C GLU A 39 -11.72 5.67 -5.42
N VAL A 40 -10.99 4.59 -5.16
CA VAL A 40 -10.57 4.21 -3.80
C VAL A 40 -9.52 5.19 -3.27
N LEU A 41 -8.53 5.56 -4.09
CA LEU A 41 -7.51 6.54 -3.70
C LEU A 41 -8.13 7.91 -3.42
N GLN A 42 -9.07 8.37 -4.26
CA GLN A 42 -9.80 9.61 -4.06
C GLN A 42 -10.63 9.59 -2.77
N ALA A 43 -11.28 8.47 -2.47
CA ALA A 43 -12.07 8.29 -1.25
C ALA A 43 -11.20 8.32 0.03
N LEU A 44 -9.99 7.75 -0.02
CA LEU A 44 -9.08 7.66 1.13
C LEU A 44 -8.24 8.93 1.33
N LEU A 45 -7.70 9.49 0.25
CA LEU A 45 -6.69 10.55 0.29
C LEU A 45 -7.25 11.93 -0.10
N GLY A 46 -8.49 12.00 -0.61
CA GLY A 46 -9.06 13.22 -1.17
C GLY A 46 -8.40 13.66 -2.48
N ARG A 47 -7.51 12.84 -3.04
CA ARG A 47 -6.81 13.04 -4.31
C ARG A 47 -6.42 11.70 -4.92
N VAL A 48 -6.03 11.70 -6.19
CA VAL A 48 -5.42 10.53 -6.84
C VAL A 48 -3.92 10.79 -7.04
N PRO A 49 -3.03 10.05 -6.34
CA PRO A 49 -1.59 10.07 -6.59
C PRO A 49 -1.22 9.76 -8.05
N VAL A 50 -0.14 10.37 -8.53
CA VAL A 50 0.49 10.02 -9.80
C VAL A 50 0.95 8.57 -9.72
N SER A 51 0.58 7.78 -10.73
CA SER A 51 0.91 6.36 -10.77
C SER A 51 1.26 5.85 -12.15
N VAL A 52 2.10 4.82 -12.19
CA VAL A 52 2.50 4.11 -13.41
C VAL A 52 2.16 2.63 -13.29
N GLU A 53 1.85 1.98 -14.42
CA GLU A 53 1.69 0.53 -14.45
C GLU A 53 3.02 -0.15 -14.15
N ALA A 54 2.95 -1.22 -13.37
CA ALA A 54 4.13 -1.93 -12.93
C ALA A 54 3.84 -3.40 -12.62
N SER A 55 4.89 -4.17 -12.42
CA SER A 55 4.79 -5.59 -12.08
C SER A 55 5.96 -6.08 -11.25
N VAL A 56 5.72 -7.15 -10.50
CA VAL A 56 6.73 -7.85 -9.69
C VAL A 56 6.78 -9.32 -10.10
N GLU A 57 7.92 -9.76 -10.62
CA GLU A 57 8.16 -11.16 -10.99
C GLU A 57 8.41 -12.04 -9.76
N GLY A 58 7.94 -13.28 -9.78
CA GLY A 58 8.05 -14.20 -8.63
C GLY A 58 7.02 -13.93 -7.52
N TRP A 59 5.99 -13.14 -7.83
CA TRP A 59 4.89 -12.80 -6.93
C TRP A 59 3.54 -13.01 -7.61
N ARG A 60 2.50 -13.24 -6.81
CA ARG A 60 1.11 -13.36 -7.24
C ARG A 60 0.19 -12.59 -6.30
N ALA A 61 -0.80 -11.91 -6.87
CA ALA A 61 -1.92 -11.34 -6.13
C ALA A 61 -3.04 -12.38 -6.11
N VAL A 62 -3.23 -13.05 -4.96
CA VAL A 62 -4.18 -14.16 -4.81
C VAL A 62 -5.45 -13.70 -4.10
N ALA A 63 -6.59 -14.27 -4.48
CA ALA A 63 -7.84 -14.01 -3.81
C ALA A 63 -7.85 -14.62 -2.41
N ILE A 64 -8.44 -13.91 -1.46
CA ILE A 64 -8.67 -14.36 -0.10
C ILE A 64 -10.16 -14.71 0.03
N PRO A 65 -10.54 -15.85 0.64
CA PRO A 65 -11.94 -16.18 0.85
C PRO A 65 -12.70 -15.09 1.61
N ASP A 66 -13.93 -14.80 1.17
CA ASP A 66 -14.88 -13.91 1.84
C ASP A 66 -14.45 -12.43 1.98
N VAL A 67 -13.36 -11.99 1.33
CA VAL A 67 -12.96 -10.57 1.28
C VAL A 67 -12.66 -10.12 -0.14
N SER A 68 -12.96 -8.85 -0.43
CA SER A 68 -12.86 -8.26 -1.77
C SER A 68 -11.43 -7.89 -2.20
N TYR A 69 -10.45 -7.97 -1.30
CA TYR A 69 -9.07 -7.54 -1.57
C TYR A 69 -8.09 -8.73 -1.61
N PRO A 70 -7.05 -8.66 -2.45
CA PRO A 70 -6.08 -9.74 -2.60
C PRO A 70 -4.98 -9.72 -1.53
N ALA A 71 -4.32 -10.87 -1.36
CA ALA A 71 -3.02 -10.98 -0.71
C ALA A 71 -1.90 -11.04 -1.76
N LEU A 72 -0.79 -10.33 -1.54
CA LEU A 72 0.42 -10.49 -2.33
C LEU A 72 1.33 -11.54 -1.68
N VAL A 73 1.64 -12.60 -2.42
CA VAL A 73 2.46 -13.73 -1.94
C VAL A 73 3.55 -14.12 -2.94
N PRO A 74 4.70 -14.65 -2.47
CA PRO A 74 5.71 -15.23 -3.35
C PRO A 74 5.14 -16.42 -4.11
N GLY A 75 5.44 -16.53 -5.41
CA GLY A 75 4.98 -17.65 -6.22
C GLY A 75 5.38 -17.55 -7.69
N PRO A 76 5.30 -18.65 -8.45
CA PRO A 76 5.60 -18.63 -9.88
C PRO A 76 4.57 -17.75 -10.60
N GLY A 77 5.01 -16.64 -11.19
CA GLY A 77 4.11 -15.72 -11.88
C GLY A 77 4.59 -14.27 -11.83
N VAL A 78 3.68 -13.37 -12.17
CA VAL A 78 3.90 -11.93 -12.19
C VAL A 78 2.69 -11.24 -11.58
N ALA A 79 2.90 -10.53 -10.47
CA ALA A 79 1.89 -9.67 -9.89
C ALA A 79 1.85 -8.35 -10.67
N ARG A 80 0.71 -8.04 -11.28
CA ARG A 80 0.50 -6.78 -12.00
C ARG A 80 -0.17 -5.76 -11.09
N GLY A 81 0.26 -4.52 -11.20
CA GLY A 81 -0.16 -3.48 -10.28
C GLY A 81 0.11 -2.07 -10.79
N ARG A 82 0.10 -1.12 -9.86
CA ARG A 82 0.47 0.27 -10.08
C ARG A 82 1.43 0.73 -8.99
N VAL A 83 2.44 1.51 -9.36
CA VAL A 83 3.30 2.21 -8.38
C VAL A 83 2.77 3.63 -8.20
N LEU A 84 2.42 4.00 -6.98
CA LEU A 84 2.13 5.39 -6.59
C LEU A 84 3.46 6.11 -6.34
N LEU A 85 3.70 7.22 -7.04
CA LEU A 85 5.01 7.87 -7.11
C LEU A 85 5.13 9.13 -6.23
N ASP A 86 4.02 9.76 -5.88
CA ASP A 86 3.99 11.07 -5.21
C ASP A 86 3.21 11.03 -3.88
N LEU A 87 3.30 9.92 -3.14
CA LEU A 87 2.74 9.83 -1.79
C LEU A 87 3.43 10.82 -0.85
N ARG A 88 2.62 11.62 -0.16
CA ARG A 88 3.06 12.61 0.81
C ARG A 88 3.14 11.98 2.18
N ARG A 89 3.82 12.65 3.11
CA ARG A 89 3.98 12.16 4.48
C ARG A 89 2.63 11.90 5.17
N GLU A 90 1.64 12.76 4.91
CA GLU A 90 0.29 12.64 5.47
C GLU A 90 -0.55 11.51 4.87
N ASP A 91 -0.21 10.98 3.70
CA ASP A 91 -0.97 9.89 3.07
C ASP A 91 -0.67 8.54 3.76
N TRP A 92 0.58 8.35 4.22
CA TRP A 92 1.06 7.08 4.78
C TRP A 92 0.28 6.58 5.99
N PRO A 93 -0.01 7.40 7.03
CA PRO A 93 -0.83 6.94 8.15
C PRO A 93 -2.24 6.51 7.74
N ILE A 94 -2.83 7.16 6.73
CA ILE A 94 -4.16 6.82 6.23
C ILE A 94 -4.13 5.47 5.53
N LEU A 95 -3.18 5.27 4.62
CA LEU A 95 -3.01 4.00 3.91
C LEU A 95 -2.66 2.87 4.89
N ASP A 96 -1.77 3.11 5.86
CA ASP A 96 -1.39 2.10 6.84
C ASP A 96 -2.53 1.71 7.79
N ALA A 97 -3.37 2.67 8.20
CA ALA A 97 -4.54 2.38 9.01
C ALA A 97 -5.66 1.70 8.22
N TYR A 98 -5.76 1.99 6.92
CA TYR A 98 -6.67 1.29 6.01
C TYR A 98 -6.26 -0.18 5.83
N GLU A 99 -4.96 -0.43 5.77
CA GLU A 99 -4.40 -1.77 5.59
C GLU A 99 -4.50 -2.62 6.85
N ASN A 100 -5.04 -3.83 6.69
CA ASN A 100 -5.27 -4.77 7.77
C ASN A 100 -3.94 -5.19 8.44
N THR A 101 -3.94 -5.50 9.74
CA THR A 101 -2.76 -5.88 10.52
C THR A 101 -2.08 -7.16 10.04
N ILE A 102 -2.78 -7.95 9.21
CA ILE A 102 -2.23 -9.14 8.57
C ILE A 102 -1.12 -8.85 7.56
N TYR A 103 -0.95 -7.60 7.12
CA TYR A 103 0.07 -7.23 6.13
C TYR A 103 1.33 -6.63 6.76
N ASP A 104 2.48 -7.00 6.21
CA ASP A 104 3.77 -6.35 6.45
C ASP A 104 4.07 -5.37 5.31
N LEU A 105 4.72 -4.24 5.59
CA LEU A 105 5.25 -3.36 4.54
C LEU A 105 6.68 -3.80 4.18
N ARG A 106 6.92 -4.22 2.93
CA ARG A 106 8.23 -4.72 2.49
C ARG A 106 8.70 -4.10 1.18
N PRO A 107 10.01 -3.86 1.02
CA PRO A 107 10.56 -3.32 -0.21
C PRO A 107 10.75 -4.43 -1.27
N LEU A 108 10.16 -4.23 -2.45
CA LEU A 108 10.17 -5.12 -3.61
C LEU A 108 10.83 -4.48 -4.83
N ASP A 109 11.42 -5.32 -5.67
CA ASP A 109 11.96 -4.91 -6.96
C ASP A 109 10.84 -4.93 -8.01
N VAL A 110 10.51 -3.75 -8.55
CA VAL A 110 9.33 -3.56 -9.40
C VAL A 110 9.76 -3.09 -10.79
N THR A 111 9.17 -3.65 -11.84
CA THR A 111 9.43 -3.29 -13.26
C THR A 111 8.24 -2.51 -13.81
N PRO A 112 8.39 -1.49 -14.68
CA PRO A 112 9.63 -0.99 -15.30
C PRO A 112 10.34 0.11 -14.50
N THR A 113 9.91 0.40 -13.28
CA THR A 113 10.53 1.45 -12.47
C THR A 113 11.96 1.06 -12.11
N GLU A 114 12.94 1.93 -12.33
CA GLU A 114 14.33 1.69 -11.90
C GLU A 114 14.51 1.74 -10.36
N HIS A 115 13.42 2.02 -9.64
CA HIS A 115 13.41 2.23 -8.20
C HIS A 115 12.68 1.09 -7.48
N ARG A 116 13.25 0.71 -6.33
CA ARG A 116 12.60 -0.19 -5.37
C ARG A 116 11.36 0.50 -4.81
N ALA A 117 10.24 -0.20 -4.80
CA ALA A 117 9.00 0.28 -4.18
C ALA A 117 8.69 -0.56 -2.95
N VAL A 118 7.99 0.00 -1.98
CA VAL A 118 7.42 -0.79 -0.89
C VAL A 118 6.06 -1.36 -1.31
N ALA A 119 5.66 -2.47 -0.73
CA ALA A 119 4.36 -3.09 -0.93
C ALA A 119 3.86 -3.68 0.38
N TYR A 120 2.55 -3.65 0.61
CA TYR A 120 1.93 -4.46 1.65
C TYR A 120 1.96 -5.92 1.19
N VAL A 121 2.45 -6.84 2.02
CA VAL A 121 2.58 -8.26 1.67
C VAL A 121 2.00 -9.13 2.76
N CYS A 122 1.36 -10.22 2.38
CA CYS A 122 0.85 -11.18 3.35
C CYS A 122 2.01 -12.11 3.76
N PRO A 123 2.42 -12.14 5.04
CA PRO A 123 3.58 -12.92 5.47
C PRO A 123 3.31 -14.43 5.48
N THR A 124 2.03 -14.84 5.50
CA THR A 124 1.60 -16.23 5.42
C THR A 124 0.72 -16.46 4.20
N SER A 125 0.86 -17.65 3.62
CA SER A 125 -0.03 -18.16 2.57
C SER A 125 -1.15 -19.06 3.12
N ASP A 126 -1.21 -19.26 4.44
CA ASP A 126 -2.19 -20.16 5.06
C ASP A 126 -3.62 -19.62 4.88
N GLY A 127 -4.51 -20.47 4.37
CA GLY A 127 -5.92 -20.12 4.13
C GLY A 127 -6.15 -19.24 2.89
N LEU A 128 -5.12 -18.96 2.09
CA LEU A 128 -5.26 -18.30 0.80
C LEU A 128 -5.74 -19.28 -0.27
N THR A 129 -6.39 -18.74 -1.31
CA THR A 129 -6.76 -19.55 -2.48
C THR A 129 -5.59 -19.65 -3.46
N ASP A 130 -5.61 -20.68 -4.31
CA ASP A 130 -4.68 -20.78 -5.45
C ASP A 130 -5.12 -19.93 -6.67
N VAL A 131 -6.22 -19.19 -6.53
CA VAL A 131 -6.83 -18.40 -7.59
C VAL A 131 -6.27 -16.99 -7.56
N ASP A 132 -5.82 -16.51 -8.72
CA ASP A 132 -5.42 -15.11 -8.88
C ASP A 132 -6.63 -14.20 -8.71
N TRP A 133 -6.43 -13.09 -8.03
CA TRP A 133 -7.49 -12.09 -7.86
C TRP A 133 -7.78 -11.38 -9.19
N ASP A 134 -9.06 -11.29 -9.52
CA ASP A 134 -9.53 -10.73 -10.77
C ASP A 134 -9.85 -9.23 -10.60
N ARG A 135 -8.92 -8.41 -11.09
CA ARG A 135 -9.05 -6.95 -11.00
C ARG A 135 -10.18 -6.41 -11.86
N GLU A 136 -10.43 -7.02 -13.03
CA GLU A 136 -11.47 -6.60 -13.96
C GLU A 136 -12.85 -6.89 -13.36
N ARG A 137 -13.00 -8.06 -12.75
CA ARG A 137 -14.22 -8.43 -12.04
C ARG A 137 -14.50 -7.50 -10.87
N PHE A 138 -13.51 -7.22 -10.02
CA PHE A 138 -13.69 -6.27 -8.92
C PHE A 138 -14.13 -4.88 -9.42
N ALA A 139 -13.49 -4.39 -10.50
CA ALA A 139 -13.83 -3.11 -11.10
C ALA A 139 -15.29 -3.08 -11.61
N ALA A 140 -15.76 -4.17 -12.21
CA ALA A 140 -17.09 -4.27 -12.80
C ALA A 140 -18.20 -4.51 -11.77
N GLU A 141 -17.93 -5.30 -10.74
CA GLU A 141 -18.96 -5.83 -9.84
C GLU A 141 -18.99 -5.15 -8.46
N GLU A 142 -17.83 -4.71 -7.95
CA GLU A 142 -17.71 -4.33 -6.53
C GLU A 142 -17.26 -2.88 -6.30
N LEU A 143 -16.51 -2.30 -7.23
CA LEU A 143 -15.87 -0.98 -7.06
C LEU A 143 -16.88 0.14 -6.73
N ALA A 144 -18.05 0.13 -7.39
CA ALA A 144 -19.08 1.15 -7.22
C ALA A 144 -19.62 1.24 -5.77
N ASP A 145 -19.72 0.10 -5.08
CA ASP A 145 -20.14 0.03 -3.68
C ASP A 145 -18.95 0.06 -2.71
N PHE A 146 -17.76 -0.32 -3.18
CA PHE A 146 -16.55 -0.36 -2.38
C PHE A 146 -16.01 1.05 -2.09
N ALA A 147 -15.89 1.92 -3.11
CA ALA A 147 -15.32 3.26 -2.94
C ALA A 147 -16.11 4.15 -1.93
N PRO A 148 -17.46 4.17 -1.93
CA PRO A 148 -18.22 4.90 -0.90
C PRO A 148 -17.99 4.36 0.52
N ARG A 149 -17.78 3.04 0.68
CA ARG A 149 -17.43 2.46 1.98
C ARG A 149 -16.06 2.93 2.46
N CYS A 150 -15.09 3.06 1.56
CA CYS A 150 -13.78 3.65 1.87
C CYS A 150 -13.91 5.10 2.33
N ALA A 151 -14.73 5.92 1.66
CA ALA A 151 -14.96 7.31 2.04
C ALA A 151 -15.56 7.41 3.46
N ARG A 152 -16.59 6.60 3.73
CA ARG A 152 -17.20 6.54 5.07
C ARG A 152 -16.21 6.10 6.14
N TRP A 153 -15.38 5.10 5.84
CA TRP A 153 -14.31 4.68 6.76
C TRP A 153 -13.34 5.85 7.03
N ARG A 154 -12.95 6.58 5.97
CA ARG A 154 -12.00 7.69 6.06
C ARG A 154 -12.52 8.84 6.95
N GLU A 155 -13.80 9.17 6.87
CA GLU A 155 -14.44 10.17 7.72
C GLU A 155 -14.48 9.75 9.20
N LEU A 156 -14.65 8.46 9.47
CA LEU A 156 -14.74 7.93 10.84
C LEU A 156 -13.37 7.74 11.48
N ALA A 157 -12.37 7.28 10.71
CA ALA A 157 -11.04 6.95 11.23
C ALA A 157 -10.15 8.18 11.41
N PHE A 158 -10.36 9.24 10.62
CA PHE A 158 -9.54 10.44 10.58
C PHE A 158 -10.42 11.70 10.39
N PRO A 159 -11.19 12.10 11.42
CA PRO A 159 -12.11 13.24 11.34
C PRO A 159 -11.40 14.60 11.22
#